data_AF-A0AA96WBF2-F1
#
_entry.id   AF-A0AA96WBF2-F1
#
_cell.length_a   1.000
_cell.length_b   1.000
_cell.length_c   1.000
_cell.angle_alpha   90.00
_cell.angle_beta   90.00
_cell.angle_gamma   90.00
#
_symmetry.space_group_name_H-M   'P 1'
#
loop_
_entity.id
_entity.type
_entity.pdbx_description
1 polymer ?
#
loop_
_entity_poly.entity_id
_entity_poly.type
_entity_poly.pdbx_seq_one_letter_code
_entity_poly.pdbx_strand_id
1 'polypeptide(L)'
;MIDWDEAFEYLPGLTVELKSRPGVVDTVVGYDLTMVPPIWLKNDPCPRYPHELRVVSRSSVQACSLNADVASNQNQAGSNAGLLSIR
;
A
#
# COMPACT_ATOMS: atom_id res chain seq x y z
N MET A 1 -18.71 -10.33 11.27
CA MET A 1 -18.54 -9.49 10.07
C MET A 1 -17.21 -8.78 10.23
N ILE A 2 -16.31 -8.85 9.25
CA ILE A 2 -15.04 -8.10 9.28
C ILE A 2 -15.39 -6.63 9.04
N ASP A 3 -14.89 -5.74 9.90
CA ASP A 3 -15.00 -4.29 9.72
C ASP A 3 -13.95 -3.84 8.71
N TRP A 4 -14.29 -4.00 7.43
CA TRP A 4 -13.41 -3.61 6.34
C TRP A 4 -13.19 -2.09 6.30
N ASP A 5 -14.17 -1.30 6.73
CA ASP A 5 -14.07 0.16 6.72
C ASP A 5 -12.97 0.62 7.68
N GLU A 6 -12.87 0.00 8.87
CA GLU A 6 -11.78 0.25 9.81
C GLU A 6 -10.41 -0.21 9.26
N ALA A 7 -10.36 -1.37 8.61
CA ALA A 7 -9.11 -1.87 8.02
C ALA A 7 -8.55 -0.94 6.92
N PHE A 8 -9.43 -0.34 6.10
CA PHE A 8 -9.03 0.65 5.09
C PHE A 8 -8.63 2.01 5.68
N GLU A 9 -8.98 2.28 6.94
CA GLU A 9 -8.56 3.50 7.61
C GLU A 9 -7.06 3.48 7.96
N TYR A 10 -6.52 2.31 8.31
CA TYR A 10 -5.16 2.12 8.82
C TYR A 10 -4.24 1.39 7.83
N LEU A 11 -4.11 1.95 6.63
CA LEU A 11 -3.21 1.41 5.61
C LEU A 11 -1.73 1.64 5.96
N PRO A 12 -0.82 0.76 5.49
CA PRO A 12 0.61 0.99 5.60
C PRO A 12 1.06 2.35 5.05
N GLY A 13 2.01 2.97 5.75
CA GLY A 13 2.50 4.31 5.42
C GLY A 13 1.69 5.45 6.04
N LEU A 14 0.55 5.17 6.69
CA LEU A 14 -0.22 6.17 7.40
C LEU A 14 0.56 6.73 8.60
N THR A 15 0.58 8.06 8.77
CA THR A 15 1.16 8.68 9.96
C THR A 15 0.08 8.90 11.02
N VAL A 16 0.33 8.37 12.21
CA VAL A 16 -0.59 8.42 13.35
C VAL A 16 0.11 8.95 14.58
N GLU A 17 -0.67 9.37 15.57
CA GLU A 17 -0.23 9.80 16.88
C GLU A 17 -0.92 8.97 17.96
N LEU A 18 -0.19 8.61 19.01
CA LEU A 18 -0.76 7.96 20.18
C LEU A 18 -1.52 8.99 21.02
N LYS A 19 -2.82 8.77 21.26
CA LYS A 19 -3.63 9.67 22.10
C LYS A 19 -3.10 9.77 23.53
N SER A 20 -2.50 8.69 24.05
CA SER A 20 -1.89 8.66 25.38
C SER A 20 -0.55 9.42 25.46
N ARG A 21 0.07 9.72 24.32
CA ARG A 21 1.36 10.43 24.22
C ARG A 21 1.31 11.50 23.12
N PRO A 22 0.58 12.61 23.36
CA PRO A 22 0.50 13.69 22.38
C PRO A 22 1.89 14.20 21.98
N GLY A 23 2.08 14.47 20.70
CA GLY A 23 3.35 14.87 20.07
C GLY A 23 4.21 13.70 19.60
N VAL A 24 3.91 12.46 19.98
CA VAL A 24 4.63 11.27 19.49
C VAL A 24 3.91 10.68 18.28
N VAL A 25 4.53 10.84 17.11
CA VAL A 25 4.03 10.29 15.85
C VAL A 25 4.76 9.00 15.46
N ASP A 26 4.04 8.10 14.80
CA ASP A 26 4.61 6.89 14.23
C ASP A 26 3.92 6.54 12.89
N THR A 27 4.44 5.54 12.20
CA THR A 27 3.94 5.06 10.91
C THR A 27 3.31 3.69 11.06
N VAL A 28 2.10 3.52 10.53
CA VAL A 28 1.46 2.21 10.41
C VAL A 28 2.25 1.37 9.41
N VAL A 29 2.62 0.16 9.81
CA VAL A 29 3.27 -0.82 8.92
C VAL A 29 2.30 -1.88 8.42
N GLY A 30 1.19 -2.10 9.14
CA GLY A 30 0.16 -3.04 8.72
C GLY A 30 -1.02 -3.12 9.69
N TYR A 31 -2.09 -3.72 9.19
CA TYR A 31 -3.28 -4.10 9.93
C TYR A 31 -3.47 -5.62 9.78
N ASP A 32 -3.51 -6.34 10.90
CA ASP A 32 -3.70 -7.79 10.93
C ASP A 32 -5.02 -8.12 11.64
N LEU A 33 -6.02 -8.55 10.84
CA LEU A 33 -7.35 -8.93 11.31
C LEU A 33 -7.37 -10.16 12.23
N THR A 34 -6.27 -10.91 12.30
CA THR A 34 -6.15 -12.10 13.17
C THR A 34 -5.60 -11.77 14.56
N MET A 35 -5.15 -10.53 14.76
CA MET A 35 -4.53 -10.07 16.00
C MET A 35 -5.46 -9.12 16.76
N VAL A 36 -5.31 -9.13 18.09
CA VAL A 36 -6.03 -8.22 18.98
C VAL A 36 -5.01 -7.65 19.98
N PRO A 37 -4.58 -6.38 19.84
CA PRO A 37 -5.02 -5.40 18.84
C PRO A 37 -4.45 -5.60 17.42
N PRO A 38 -5.05 -4.98 16.37
CA PRO A 38 -4.73 -5.32 14.98
C PRO A 38 -3.65 -4.45 14.30
N ILE A 39 -3.33 -3.25 14.79
CA ILE A 39 -2.47 -2.29 14.07
C ILE A 39 -1.02 -2.40 14.54
N TRP A 40 -0.10 -2.61 13.62
CA TRP A 40 1.34 -2.54 13.89
C TRP A 40 1.89 -1.17 13.53
N LEU A 41 2.69 -0.60 14.43
CA LEU A 41 3.44 0.64 14.22
C LEU A 41 4.93 0.32 14.05
N LYS A 42 5.63 1.17 13.31
CA LYS A 42 7.05 0.93 12.96
C LYS A 42 7.97 0.89 14.19
N ASN A 43 7.72 1.74 15.18
CA ASN A 43 8.60 1.91 16.34
C ASN A 43 7.96 1.47 17.67
N ASP A 44 6.73 0.97 17.64
CA ASP A 44 6.05 0.43 18.83
C ASP A 44 6.26 -1.09 18.91
N PRO A 45 6.79 -1.62 20.04
CA PRO A 45 6.99 -3.07 20.19
C PRO A 45 5.68 -3.86 20.28
N CYS A 46 4.55 -3.19 20.54
CA CYS A 46 3.25 -3.82 20.69
C CYS A 46 2.25 -3.25 19.68
N PRO A 47 1.33 -4.08 19.14
CA PRO A 47 0.26 -3.59 18.30
C PRO A 47 -0.72 -2.69 19.09
N ARG A 48 -1.53 -1.91 18.37
CA ARG A 48 -2.42 -0.87 18.91
C ARG A 48 -3.84 -0.98 18.40
N TYR A 49 -4.80 -0.60 19.23
CA TYR A 49 -6.18 -0.45 18.82
C TYR A 49 -6.39 0.87 18.05
N PRO A 50 -7.31 0.88 17.07
CA PRO A 50 -7.76 2.08 16.38
C PRO A 50 -8.11 3.25 17.32
N HIS A 51 -8.86 2.96 18.40
CA HIS A 51 -9.28 4.01 19.33
C HIS A 51 -8.13 4.62 20.14
N GLU A 52 -6.95 4.00 20.20
CA GLU A 52 -5.75 4.57 20.84
C GLU A 52 -5.01 5.58 19.93
N LEU A 53 -5.34 5.60 18.65
CA LEU A 53 -4.61 6.35 17.62
C LEU A 53 -5.42 7.52 17.09
N ARG A 54 -4.71 8.56 16.65
CA ARG A 54 -5.23 9.68 15.87
C ARG A 54 -4.48 9.75 14.55
N VAL A 55 -5.19 9.76 13.43
CA VAL A 55 -4.58 9.99 12.12
C VAL A 55 -4.06 11.42 12.01
N VAL A 56 -2.79 11.58 11.66
CA VAL A 56 -2.14 12.89 11.49
C VAL A 56 -1.96 13.21 10.01
N SER A 57 -1.54 12.23 9.20
CA SER A 57 -1.34 12.42 7.76
C SER A 57 -1.54 11.14 6.96
N ARG A 58 -2.10 11.29 5.76
CA ARG A 58 -2.33 10.22 4.75
C ARG A 58 -1.40 10.33 3.54
N SER A 59 -0.50 11.32 3.49
CA SER A 59 0.25 11.67 2.27
C SER A 59 1.18 10.57 1.76
N SER A 60 1.65 9.68 2.62
CA SER A 60 2.56 8.57 2.31
C SER A 60 1.86 7.23 2.10
N VAL A 61 0.52 7.19 2.15
CA VAL A 61 -0.24 5.96 1.93
C VAL A 61 -0.24 5.64 0.43
N GLN A 62 0.31 4.48 0.06
CA GLN A 62 0.19 3.93 -1.28
C GLN A 62 -0.84 2.80 -1.26
N ALA A 63 -2.10 3.11 -1.56
CA ALA A 63 -3.18 2.13 -1.54
C ALA A 63 -3.07 1.12 -2.69
N CYS A 64 -2.70 1.59 -3.89
CA CYS A 64 -2.46 0.76 -5.06
C CYS A 64 -1.51 1.45 -6.04
N SER A 65 -0.86 0.65 -6.89
CA SER A 65 -0.13 1.15 -8.05
C SER A 65 -1.00 0.92 -9.28
N LEU A 66 -1.32 1.98 -10.03
CA LEU A 66 -1.94 1.84 -11.34
C LEU A 66 -0.86 1.43 -12.34
N ASN A 67 -0.82 0.14 -12.67
CA ASN A 67 -0.07 -0.32 -13.83
C ASN A 67 -0.92 0.00 -15.06
N ALA A 68 -0.50 0.99 -15.85
CA ALA A 68 -1.11 1.21 -17.15
C ALA A 68 -0.67 0.06 -18.06
N ASP A 69 -1.51 -0.94 -18.22
CA ASP A 69 -1.33 -1.95 -19.25
C ASP A 69 -1.47 -1.24 -20.60
N VAL A 70 -0.33 -0.83 -21.18
CA VAL A 70 -0.28 -0.30 -22.53
C VAL A 70 -0.59 -1.46 -23.47
N ALA A 71 -1.87 -1.57 -23.84
CA ALA A 71 -2.33 -2.45 -24.92
C ALA A 71 -1.58 -2.06 -26.20
N SER A 72 -0.45 -2.74 -26.45
CA SER A 72 0.35 -2.60 -27.65
C SER A 72 -0.37 -3.31 -28.79
N ASN A 73 -1.29 -2.63 -29.47
CA ASN A 73 -1.79 -3.09 -30.76
C ASN A 73 -0.64 -2.97 -31.78
N GLN A 74 0.12 -4.05 -31.95
CA GLN A 74 1.07 -4.18 -33.06
C GLN A 74 0.26 -4.41 -34.35
N ASN A 75 0.05 -3.34 -35.11
CA ASN A 75 -0.41 -3.47 -36.49
C ASN A 75 0.70 -4.15 -37.30
N GLN A 76 0.46 -5.40 -37.68
CA GLN A 76 1.33 -6.20 -38.53
C GLN A 76 1.24 -5.66 -39.97
N ALA A 77 2.07 -4.67 -40.29
CA ALA A 77 2.32 -4.27 -41.67
C ALA A 77 3.48 -5.13 -42.20
N GLY A 78 3.15 -6.08 -43.06
CA GLY A 78 4.14 -6.89 -43.75
C GLY A 78 5.05 -6.04 -44.63
N SER A 79 6.32 -6.43 -44.72
CA SER A 79 7.14 -6.13 -45.88
C SER A 79 8.23 -7.17 -46.02
N ASN A 80 8.10 -8.02 -47.04
CA ASN A 80 9.13 -8.93 -47.50
C ASN A 80 10.29 -8.11 -48.11
N ALA A 81 11.50 -8.30 -47.62
CA ALA A 81 12.73 -8.02 -48.37
C ALA A 81 13.81 -8.97 -47.88
N GLY A 82 14.27 -9.84 -48.78
CA GLY A 82 15.16 -10.94 -48.46
C GLY A 82 16.63 -10.55 -48.30
N LEU A 83 17.40 -11.48 -47.75
CA LEU A 83 18.63 -12.01 -48.34
C LEU A 83 19.17 -13.12 -47.43
N LEU A 84 19.02 -14.36 -47.91
CA LEU A 84 19.76 -15.52 -47.41
C LEU A 84 21.24 -15.29 -47.69
N SER A 85 22.07 -15.30 -46.64
CA SER A 85 23.51 -15.44 -46.78
C SER A 85 23.90 -16.80 -46.19
N ILE A 86 24.23 -17.74 -47.09
CA ILE A 86 24.88 -19.00 -46.76
C ILE A 86 26.34 -18.84 -47.19
N ARG A 87 27.22 -19.34 -46.30
CA ARG A 87 28.69 -19.33 -46.28
C ARG A 87 29.42 -19.34 -47.61
#